data_AF-A0A966B0Z9-F1
#
_entry.id   AF-A0A966B0Z9-F1
#
_cell.length_a   1.000
_cell.length_b   1.000
_cell.length_c   1.000
_cell.angle_alpha   90.00
_cell.angle_beta   90.00
_cell.angle_gamma   90.00
#
_symmetry.space_group_name_H-M   'P 1'
#
loop_
_entity.id
_entity.type
_entity.pdbx_description
1 polymer ?
#
loop_
_entity_poly.entity_id
_entity_poly.type
_entity_poly.pdbx_seq_one_letter_code
_entity_poly.pdbx_strand_id
1 'polypeptide(L)'
;MHKICLAISLFLACSGCAKYQKQWEKTQNEILPPHNNLEGSWVGSWESGPSGHGGKLKCIIKETDKGQYEFYYWATWAKVISGGFRITCTVKKIDKEWTFEGDKDLGSLGGKFTHSGTASPNKLKATYKSDRGDHGSFTLSRPSKDN
;
A
#
# COMPACT_ATOMS: atom_id res chain seq x y z
N MET A 1 1.97 7.94 49.75
CA MET A 1 2.33 7.02 48.63
C MET A 1 1.28 7.16 47.55
N HIS A 2 1.51 7.98 46.53
CA HIS A 2 0.55 8.22 45.45
C HIS A 2 0.70 7.12 44.38
N LYS A 3 -0.31 6.27 44.24
CA LYS A 3 -0.43 5.32 43.13
C LYS A 3 -1.09 6.05 41.96
N ILE A 4 -0.27 6.60 41.06
CA ILE A 4 -0.72 7.02 39.73
C ILE A 4 -0.62 5.76 38.86
N CYS A 5 -1.75 5.05 38.69
CA CYS A 5 -1.85 3.94 37.76
C CYS A 5 -1.89 4.51 36.33
N LEU A 6 -0.98 4.00 35.50
CA LEU A 6 -0.86 4.23 34.06
C LEU A 6 -2.23 4.19 33.36
N ALA A 7 -2.74 5.35 32.96
CA ALA A 7 -3.87 5.49 32.03
C ALA A 7 -3.43 6.41 30.87
N ILE A 8 -2.37 6.02 30.18
CA ILE A 8 -1.77 6.69 29.02
C ILE A 8 -1.23 5.51 28.19
N SER A 9 -1.61 5.21 26.95
CA SER A 9 -2.12 6.01 25.85
C SER A 9 -2.52 5.07 24.69
N LEU A 10 -3.81 4.76 24.53
CA LEU A 10 -4.32 4.06 23.32
C LEU A 10 -4.75 5.05 22.21
N PHE A 11 -4.41 6.33 22.33
CA PHE A 11 -4.92 7.38 21.44
C PHE A 11 -4.10 7.62 20.14
N LEU A 12 -2.89 7.06 20.00
CA LEU A 12 -2.03 7.38 18.85
C LEU A 12 -2.27 6.51 17.60
N ALA A 13 -2.78 5.29 17.76
CA ALA A 13 -2.97 4.36 16.63
C ALA A 13 -4.18 4.71 15.74
N CYS A 14 -5.22 5.35 16.28
CA CYS A 14 -6.44 5.68 15.52
C CYS A 14 -6.21 6.79 14.48
N SER A 15 -5.24 7.68 14.70
CA SER A 15 -4.99 8.82 13.82
C SER A 15 -4.52 8.39 12.42
N GLY A 16 -3.73 7.32 12.32
CA GLY A 16 -3.24 6.79 11.05
C GLY A 16 -4.35 6.12 10.23
N CYS A 17 -5.20 5.33 10.89
CA CYS A 17 -6.33 4.66 10.24
C CYS A 17 -7.37 5.66 9.73
N ALA A 18 -7.77 6.65 10.54
CA ALA A 18 -8.72 7.68 10.13
C ALA A 18 -8.19 8.52 8.95
N LYS A 19 -6.89 8.86 8.96
CA LYS A 19 -6.24 9.57 7.83
C LYS A 19 -6.24 8.73 6.56
N TYR A 20 -5.88 7.44 6.65
CA TYR A 20 -5.92 6.54 5.50
C TYR A 20 -7.34 6.44 4.93
N GLN A 21 -8.31 6.18 5.80
CA GLN A 21 -9.71 6.01 5.40
C GLN A 21 -10.27 7.26 4.72
N LYS A 22 -9.99 8.45 5.27
CA LYS A 22 -10.39 9.72 4.64
C LYS A 22 -9.78 9.90 3.24
N GLN A 23 -8.50 9.56 3.08
CA GLN A 23 -7.84 9.62 1.76
C GLN A 23 -8.44 8.57 0.80
N TRP A 24 -8.70 7.37 1.29
CA TRP A 24 -9.31 6.29 0.52
C TRP A 24 -10.66 6.71 -0.05
N GLU A 25 -11.57 7.21 0.79
CA GLU A 25 -12.90 7.69 0.39
C GLU A 25 -12.82 8.85 -0.60
N LYS A 26 -11.94 9.83 -0.35
CA LYS A 26 -11.71 10.93 -1.28
C LYS A 26 -11.33 10.42 -2.67
N THR A 27 -10.39 9.47 -2.73
CA THR A 27 -9.89 8.97 -4.01
C THR A 27 -10.93 8.15 -4.78
N GLN A 28 -11.79 7.41 -4.07
CA GLN A 28 -12.91 6.67 -4.67
C GLN A 28 -13.96 7.60 -5.31
N ASN A 29 -14.18 8.78 -4.74
CA ASN A 29 -15.16 9.73 -5.24
C ASN A 29 -14.61 10.60 -6.39
N GLU A 30 -13.32 10.92 -6.37
CA GLU A 30 -12.70 11.83 -7.34
C GLU A 30 -12.19 11.10 -8.60
N ILE A 31 -11.75 9.85 -8.50
CA ILE A 31 -11.15 9.10 -9.62
C ILE A 31 -12.14 8.04 -10.10
N LEU A 32 -13.02 8.47 -11.01
CA LEU A 32 -14.08 7.64 -11.58
C LEU A 32 -13.64 6.92 -12.86
N PRO A 33 -14.27 5.77 -13.21
CA PRO A 33 -14.06 5.14 -14.51
C PRO A 33 -14.49 6.04 -15.69
N PRO A 34 -13.89 5.88 -16.89
CA PRO A 34 -12.81 4.96 -17.21
C PRO A 34 -11.45 5.45 -16.68
N HIS A 35 -10.67 4.53 -16.11
CA HIS A 35 -9.34 4.85 -15.61
C HIS A 35 -8.34 4.95 -16.77
N ASN A 36 -7.69 6.11 -16.92
CA ASN A 36 -6.71 6.39 -17.97
C ASN A 36 -5.27 6.52 -17.44
N ASN A 37 -5.09 6.45 -16.12
CA ASN A 37 -3.82 6.54 -15.40
C ASN A 37 -3.75 5.51 -14.26
N LEU A 38 -2.63 5.53 -13.52
CA LEU A 38 -2.38 4.69 -12.35
C LEU A 38 -3.03 5.22 -11.06
N GLU A 39 -3.34 6.51 -11.01
CA GLU A 39 -3.88 7.14 -9.80
C GLU A 39 -5.20 6.51 -9.38
N GLY A 40 -5.51 6.58 -8.09
CA GLY A 40 -6.74 6.04 -7.54
C GLY A 40 -6.54 5.00 -6.46
N SER A 41 -7.66 4.45 -6.03
CA SER A 41 -7.67 3.34 -5.08
C SER A 41 -7.56 2.00 -5.79
N TRP A 42 -6.93 1.06 -5.11
CA TRP A 42 -6.65 -0.29 -5.56
C TRP A 42 -6.81 -1.26 -4.40
N VAL A 43 -7.40 -2.44 -4.64
CA VAL A 43 -7.66 -3.44 -3.61
C VAL A 43 -7.30 -4.83 -4.11
N GLY A 44 -6.84 -5.70 -3.22
CA GLY A 44 -6.52 -7.09 -3.53
C GLY A 44 -5.85 -7.78 -2.35
N SER A 45 -4.82 -8.56 -2.63
CA SER A 45 -4.12 -9.38 -1.63
C SER A 45 -2.63 -9.46 -1.88
N TRP A 46 -1.90 -9.75 -0.80
CA TRP A 46 -0.47 -10.02 -0.79
C TRP A 46 -0.19 -11.39 -0.18
N GLU A 47 0.95 -11.96 -0.54
CA GLU A 47 1.50 -13.20 0.01
C GLU A 47 3.02 -13.08 0.18
N SER A 48 3.55 -13.68 1.24
CA SER A 48 4.98 -13.89 1.50
C SER A 48 5.33 -15.31 1.11
N GLY A 49 6.29 -15.47 0.21
CA GLY A 49 6.82 -16.79 -0.20
C GLY A 49 7.42 -17.56 0.98
N PRO A 50 8.35 -16.98 1.77
CA PRO A 50 9.01 -17.70 2.87
C PRO A 50 8.08 -18.17 3.99
N SER A 51 7.11 -17.35 4.38
CA SER A 51 6.25 -17.65 5.53
C SER A 51 4.90 -18.26 5.14
N GLY A 52 4.51 -18.15 3.87
CA GLY A 52 3.14 -18.45 3.42
C GLY A 52 2.08 -17.51 3.99
N HIS A 53 2.47 -16.50 4.77
CA HIS A 53 1.53 -15.50 5.28
C HIS A 53 1.02 -14.62 4.15
N GLY A 54 -0.19 -14.10 4.35
CA GLY A 54 -0.78 -13.15 3.41
C GLY A 54 -1.96 -12.42 4.03
N GLY A 55 -2.57 -11.56 3.24
CA GLY A 55 -3.74 -10.82 3.67
C GLY A 55 -4.28 -9.87 2.63
N LYS A 56 -5.30 -9.09 3.02
CA LYS A 56 -5.87 -8.03 2.19
C LYS A 56 -4.88 -6.89 2.07
N LEU A 57 -4.85 -6.29 0.89
CA LEU A 57 -4.04 -5.13 0.58
C LEU A 57 -4.92 -4.07 -0.07
N LYS A 58 -4.87 -2.86 0.47
CA LYS A 58 -5.39 -1.65 -0.18
C LYS A 58 -4.20 -0.78 -0.57
N CYS A 59 -4.32 -0.02 -1.66
CA CYS A 59 -3.34 0.97 -2.07
C CYS A 59 -4.04 2.21 -2.61
N ILE A 60 -3.52 3.39 -2.26
CA ILE A 60 -3.85 4.65 -2.89
C ILE A 60 -2.62 5.06 -3.69
N ILE A 61 -2.76 5.23 -4.99
CA ILE A 61 -1.70 5.71 -5.86
C ILE A 61 -1.99 7.16 -6.23
N LYS A 62 -0.98 8.03 -6.08
CA LYS A 62 -1.07 9.44 -6.42
C LYS A 62 0.22 9.91 -7.08
N GLU A 63 0.11 10.72 -8.14
CA GLU A 63 1.27 11.40 -8.70
C GLU A 63 1.77 12.50 -7.74
N THR A 64 3.08 12.63 -7.64
CA THR A 64 3.77 13.65 -6.85
C THR A 64 4.17 14.81 -7.75
N ASP A 65 4.45 15.98 -7.17
CA ASP A 65 4.86 17.19 -7.91
C ASP A 65 6.17 17.03 -8.71
N LYS A 66 6.90 15.93 -8.50
CA LYS A 66 8.17 15.59 -9.17
C LYS A 66 8.02 14.55 -10.27
N GLY A 67 6.79 14.21 -10.70
CA GLY A 67 6.53 13.19 -11.72
C GLY A 67 6.81 11.75 -11.26
N GLN A 68 7.03 11.54 -9.96
CA GLN A 68 7.06 10.21 -9.34
C GLN A 68 5.68 9.90 -8.76
N TYR A 69 5.43 8.65 -8.39
CA TYR A 69 4.15 8.24 -7.80
C TYR A 69 4.34 7.80 -6.35
N GLU A 70 3.50 8.28 -5.44
CA GLU A 70 3.40 7.71 -4.10
C GLU A 70 2.40 6.54 -4.13
N PHE A 71 2.84 5.40 -3.62
CA PHE A 71 2.01 4.23 -3.34
C PHE A 71 1.81 4.17 -1.83
N TYR A 72 0.58 4.45 -1.39
CA TYR A 72 0.20 4.36 0.01
C TYR A 72 -0.62 3.09 0.27
N TYR A 73 0.07 2.06 0.74
CA TYR A 73 -0.50 0.78 1.08
C TYR A 73 -1.14 0.76 2.46
N TRP A 74 -2.15 -0.09 2.61
CA TRP A 74 -2.71 -0.54 3.88
C TRP A 74 -2.90 -2.06 3.82
N ALA A 75 -2.02 -2.78 4.51
CA ALA A 75 -1.98 -4.22 4.53
C ALA A 75 -2.63 -4.77 5.80
N THR A 76 -3.07 -6.02 5.74
CA THR A 76 -3.57 -6.78 6.88
C THR A 76 -2.75 -8.06 7.06
N TRP A 77 -2.53 -8.47 8.31
CA TRP A 77 -1.82 -9.68 8.70
C TRP A 77 -2.64 -10.45 9.74
N ALA A 78 -2.61 -11.78 9.65
CA ALA A 78 -3.32 -12.68 10.57
C ALA A 78 -4.80 -12.31 10.81
N LYS A 79 -5.42 -11.59 9.85
CA LYS A 79 -6.78 -11.03 9.91
C LYS A 79 -7.06 -10.00 11.02
N VAL A 80 -6.11 -9.70 11.90
CA VAL A 80 -6.31 -8.83 13.09
C VAL A 80 -5.42 -7.60 13.12
N ILE A 81 -4.23 -7.67 12.52
CA ILE A 81 -3.28 -6.56 12.51
C ILE A 81 -3.36 -5.87 11.15
N SER A 82 -3.29 -4.54 11.15
CA SER A 82 -3.20 -3.76 9.92
C SER A 82 -2.25 -2.60 10.08
N GLY A 83 -1.74 -2.11 8.95
CA GLY A 83 -0.64 -1.15 8.94
C GLY A 83 -0.48 -0.47 7.60
N GLY A 84 -0.13 0.81 7.66
CA GLY A 84 0.10 1.64 6.50
C GLY A 84 1.57 1.66 6.10
N PHE A 85 1.84 1.61 4.80
CA PHE A 85 3.19 1.71 4.26
C PHE A 85 3.20 2.62 3.03
N ARG A 86 4.08 3.63 3.02
CA ARG A 86 4.24 4.53 1.88
C ARG A 86 5.56 4.27 1.18
N ILE A 87 5.57 4.31 -0.14
CA ILE A 87 6.78 4.23 -0.95
C ILE A 87 6.62 5.11 -2.18
N THR A 88 7.71 5.73 -2.60
CA THR A 88 7.75 6.51 -3.83
C THR A 88 8.29 5.62 -4.93
N CYS A 89 7.61 5.63 -6.07
CA CYS A 89 7.92 4.80 -7.22
C CYS A 89 8.25 5.65 -8.44
N THR A 90 9.23 5.20 -9.21
CA THR A 90 9.40 5.62 -10.59
C THR A 90 8.43 4.84 -11.45
N VAL A 91 7.66 5.52 -12.29
CA VAL A 91 6.66 4.92 -13.17
C VAL A 91 7.02 5.22 -14.61
N LYS A 92 6.96 4.21 -15.48
CA LYS A 92 7.10 4.37 -16.93
C LYS A 92 5.86 3.84 -17.62
N LYS A 93 5.30 4.63 -18.54
CA LYS A 93 4.19 4.17 -19.39
C LYS A 93 4.76 3.53 -20.65
N ILE A 94 4.34 2.30 -20.94
CA ILE A 94 4.70 1.55 -22.14
C ILE A 94 3.38 1.14 -22.80
N ASP A 95 3.04 1.79 -23.92
CA ASP A 95 1.75 1.64 -24.60
C ASP A 95 0.53 1.84 -23.68
N LYS A 96 -0.17 0.75 -23.35
CA LYS A 96 -1.38 0.69 -22.51
C LYS A 96 -1.10 0.17 -21.10
N GLU A 97 0.16 -0.06 -20.77
CA GLU A 97 0.60 -0.56 -19.47
C GLU A 97 1.57 0.42 -18.80
N TRP A 98 1.72 0.25 -17.51
CA TRP A 98 2.71 0.94 -16.71
C TRP A 98 3.64 -0.07 -16.06
N THR A 99 4.93 0.23 -16.04
CA THR A 99 5.90 -0.44 -15.19
C THR A 99 6.26 0.50 -14.05
N PHE A 100 6.52 -0.06 -12.87
CA PHE A 100 6.92 0.72 -11.71
C PHE A 100 7.95 -0.02 -10.89
N GLU A 101 8.81 0.76 -10.23
CA GLU A 101 9.79 0.29 -9.28
C GLU A 101 9.91 1.30 -8.13
N GLY A 102 10.07 0.80 -6.92
CA GLY A 102 10.30 1.61 -5.74
C GLY A 102 11.17 0.88 -4.73
N ASP A 103 11.93 1.64 -3.97
CA ASP A 103 12.68 1.15 -2.83
C ASP A 103 12.51 2.04 -1.60
N LYS A 104 12.67 1.45 -0.43
CA LYS A 104 12.67 2.15 0.85
C LYS A 104 13.55 1.41 1.84
N ASP A 105 14.41 2.15 2.52
CA ASP A 105 15.14 1.64 3.67
C ASP A 105 14.22 1.62 4.91
N LEU A 106 13.98 0.43 5.46
CA LEU A 106 13.20 0.18 6.68
C LEU A 106 14.11 0.06 7.92
N GLY A 107 15.39 0.38 7.78
CA GLY A 107 16.39 0.38 8.83
C GLY A 107 16.71 -1.01 9.39
N SER A 108 17.18 -1.04 10.63
CA SER A 108 17.67 -2.24 11.30
C SER A 108 16.62 -3.33 11.55
N LEU A 109 15.32 -3.04 11.36
CA LEU A 109 14.25 -4.03 11.51
C LEU A 109 13.78 -4.61 10.17
N GLY A 110 13.63 -3.80 9.11
CA GLY A 110 13.13 -4.29 7.81
C GLY A 110 14.12 -4.32 6.64
N GLY A 111 15.30 -3.70 6.78
CA GLY A 111 16.35 -3.66 5.75
C GLY A 111 15.91 -2.85 4.54
N LYS A 112 16.62 -2.97 3.41
CA LYS A 112 16.14 -2.40 2.17
C LYS A 112 14.95 -3.22 1.68
N PHE A 113 13.81 -2.56 1.51
CA PHE A 113 12.62 -3.08 0.84
C PHE A 113 12.60 -2.57 -0.59
N THR A 114 12.36 -3.46 -1.55
CA THR A 114 12.13 -3.11 -2.95
C THR A 114 10.85 -3.77 -3.43
N HIS A 115 10.19 -3.12 -4.37
CA HIS A 115 9.11 -3.74 -5.13
C HIS A 115 9.09 -3.21 -6.56
N SER A 116 8.63 -4.05 -7.47
CA SER A 116 8.42 -3.67 -8.86
C SER A 116 7.30 -4.49 -9.46
N GLY A 117 6.73 -3.98 -10.56
CA GLY A 117 5.59 -4.63 -11.17
C GLY A 117 5.07 -3.92 -12.40
N THR A 118 3.92 -4.41 -12.84
CA THR A 118 3.19 -3.86 -13.97
C THR A 118 1.75 -3.55 -13.60
N ALA A 119 1.16 -2.61 -14.32
CA ALA A 119 -0.24 -2.28 -14.20
C ALA A 119 -0.87 -2.03 -15.57
N SER A 120 -2.13 -2.45 -15.69
CA SER A 120 -3.08 -2.00 -16.70
C SER A 120 -4.13 -1.11 -16.02
N PRO A 121 -5.08 -0.51 -16.75
CA PRO A 121 -6.08 0.38 -16.15
C PRO A 121 -6.85 -0.22 -14.97
N ASN A 122 -7.02 -1.55 -14.96
CA ASN A 122 -7.88 -2.26 -14.01
C ASN A 122 -7.15 -3.29 -13.14
N LYS A 123 -5.88 -3.60 -13.43
CA LYS A 123 -5.14 -4.63 -12.71
C LYS A 123 -3.70 -4.23 -12.50
N LEU A 124 -3.18 -4.49 -11.31
CA LEU A 124 -1.79 -4.29 -10.93
C LEU A 124 -1.24 -5.59 -10.37
N LYS A 125 -0.02 -5.94 -10.76
CA LYS A 125 0.71 -7.10 -10.23
C LYS A 125 2.12 -6.68 -9.90
N ALA A 126 2.63 -7.13 -8.76
CA ALA A 126 4.00 -6.81 -8.36
C ALA A 126 4.60 -7.90 -7.49
N THR A 127 5.91 -7.88 -7.42
CA THR A 127 6.71 -8.63 -6.45
C THR A 127 7.41 -7.67 -5.51
N TYR A 128 7.73 -8.15 -4.32
CA TYR A 128 8.51 -7.40 -3.36
C TYR A 128 9.61 -8.28 -2.76
N LYS A 129 10.65 -7.63 -2.24
CA LYS A 129 11.76 -8.27 -1.54
C LYS A 129 12.29 -7.35 -0.44
N SER A 130 12.70 -7.95 0.67
CA SER A 130 13.49 -7.34 1.73
C SER A 130 14.84 -8.05 1.83
N ASP A 131 15.89 -7.29 2.16
CA ASP A 131 17.22 -7.84 2.48
C ASP A 131 17.22 -8.74 3.73
N ARG A 132 16.13 -8.73 4.51
CA ARG A 132 15.94 -9.62 5.68
C ARG A 132 15.22 -10.93 5.34
N GLY A 133 15.15 -11.27 4.05
CA GLY A 133 14.71 -12.59 3.58
C GLY A 133 13.24 -12.68 3.22
N ASP A 134 12.40 -11.74 3.64
CA ASP A 134 11.00 -11.71 3.19
C ASP A 134 10.91 -11.30 1.72
N HIS A 135 10.05 -11.96 0.98
CA HIS A 135 9.78 -11.68 -0.42
C HIS A 135 8.46 -12.33 -0.80
N GLY A 136 7.81 -11.79 -1.84
CA GLY A 136 6.49 -12.28 -2.20
C GLY A 136 5.87 -11.53 -3.34
N SER A 137 4.56 -11.69 -3.48
CA SER A 137 3.79 -11.13 -4.58
C SER A 137 2.52 -10.47 -4.08
N PHE A 138 1.98 -9.55 -4.88
CA PHE A 138 0.63 -9.03 -4.66
C PHE A 138 -0.04 -8.69 -5.98
N THR A 139 -1.37 -8.80 -5.97
CA THR A 139 -2.22 -8.41 -7.09
C THR A 139 -3.31 -7.49 -6.57
N LEU A 140 -3.56 -6.40 -7.28
CA LEU A 140 -4.62 -5.44 -6.99
C LEU A 140 -5.50 -5.23 -8.23
N SER A 141 -6.74 -4.83 -7.99
CA SER A 141 -7.67 -4.34 -8.98
C SER A 141 -8.31 -3.04 -8.52
N ARG A 142 -8.97 -2.33 -9.43
CA ARG A 142 -9.85 -1.23 -9.05
C ARG A 142 -10.97 -1.78 -8.16
N PRO A 143 -11.37 -1.09 -7.07
CA PRO A 143 -12.51 -1.49 -6.27
C PRO A 143 -13.78 -1.52 -7.13
N SER A 144 -14.56 -2.59 -7.04
CA SER A 144 -15.94 -2.60 -7.55
C SER A 144 -16.79 -1.67 -6.68
N LYS A 145 -17.79 -1.00 -7.27
CA LYS A 145 -18.75 -0.17 -6.52
C LYS A 145 -19.73 -0.96 -5.64
N ASP A 146 -19.49 -2.25 -5.43
CA ASP A 146 -20.44 -3.13 -4.75
C ASP A 146 -20.10 -3.26 -3.25
N ASN A 147 -20.94 -2.55 -2.48
CA ASN A 147 -21.15 -2.51 -1.01
C ASN A 147 -20.48 -1.37 -0.23
#